data_AF-A0A838VVI0-F1
#
_entry.id   AF-A0A838VVI0-F1
#
_cell.length_a   1.000
_cell.length_b   1.000
_cell.length_c   1.000
_cell.angle_alpha   90.00
_cell.angle_beta   90.00
_cell.angle_gamma   90.00
#
_symmetry.space_group_name_H-M   'P 1'
#
loop_
_entity.id
_entity.type
_entity.pdbx_description
1 polymer ?
#
loop_
_entity_poly.entity_id
_entity_poly.type
_entity_poly.pdbx_seq_one_letter_code
_entity_poly.pdbx_strand_id
1 'polypeptide(L)'
;MNISTATYQKLNHTLQILRGSYSLFFLLIGLDKFVNWMAHWQTYISPLALQHVTFTPAILAVIAGILEIGIAVLIITQWARTGAYCGFAWLLLLTANVLALHAYLHIALFFAIAAIGAFTLGRLVTITERIANEDVV
;
A
#
# COMPACT_ATOMS: atom_id res chain seq x y z
N MET A 1 -18.89 -0.33 24.63
CA MET A 1 -20.09 -0.39 23.76
C MET A 1 -20.19 -1.83 23.28
N ASN A 2 -21.22 -2.58 23.68
CA ASN A 2 -21.24 -4.03 23.44
C ASN A 2 -21.74 -4.31 22.01
N ILE A 3 -20.84 -4.76 21.12
CA ILE A 3 -21.16 -5.07 19.72
C ILE A 3 -21.59 -6.52 19.64
N SER A 4 -22.62 -6.84 18.85
CA SER A 4 -23.05 -8.24 18.71
C SER A 4 -21.97 -9.09 18.02
N THR A 5 -21.80 -10.34 18.45
CA THR A 5 -20.83 -11.29 17.87
C THR A 5 -20.99 -11.43 16.35
N ALA A 6 -22.23 -11.41 15.85
CA ALA A 6 -22.52 -11.44 14.41
C ALA A 6 -22.00 -10.20 13.68
N THR A 7 -22.03 -9.02 14.32
CA THR A 7 -21.47 -7.78 13.75
C THR A 7 -19.95 -7.84 13.70
N TYR A 8 -19.31 -8.32 14.78
CA TYR A 8 -17.87 -8.50 14.84
C TYR A 8 -17.35 -9.47 13.76
N GLN A 9 -18.03 -10.62 13.58
CA GLN A 9 -17.67 -11.58 12.54
C GLN A 9 -17.75 -10.98 11.13
N LYS A 10 -18.81 -10.21 10.83
CA LYS A 10 -18.96 -9.51 9.55
C LYS A 10 -17.85 -8.47 9.33
N LEU A 11 -17.51 -7.71 10.37
CA LEU A 11 -16.40 -6.76 10.32
C LEU A 11 -15.07 -7.47 10.04
N ASN A 12 -14.77 -8.54 10.78
CA ASN A 12 -13.52 -9.28 10.63
C ASN A 12 -13.39 -9.91 9.24
N HIS A 13 -14.46 -10.52 8.71
CA HIS A 13 -14.46 -11.08 7.36
C HIS A 13 -14.24 -9.98 6.29
N THR A 14 -14.94 -8.85 6.40
CA THR A 14 -14.76 -7.71 5.49
C THR A 14 -13.32 -7.18 5.55
N LEU A 15 -12.75 -7.10 6.75
CA LEU A 15 -11.37 -6.66 6.95
C LEU A 15 -10.37 -7.65 6.33
N GLN A 16 -10.59 -8.96 6.45
CA GLN A 16 -9.73 -9.98 5.84
C GLN A 16 -9.70 -9.85 4.31
N ILE A 17 -10.86 -9.62 3.69
CA ILE A 17 -10.93 -9.37 2.25
C ILE A 17 -10.16 -8.11 1.89
N LEU A 18 -10.38 -7.00 2.61
CA LEU A 18 -9.68 -5.73 2.34
C LEU A 18 -8.16 -5.88 2.50
N ARG A 19 -7.70 -6.60 3.54
CA ARG A 19 -6.28 -6.93 3.76
C ARG A 19 -5.71 -7.74 2.61
N GLY A 20 -6.43 -8.79 2.19
CA GLY A 20 -6.04 -9.63 1.05
C GLY A 20 -5.92 -8.82 -0.24
N SER A 21 -6.89 -7.96 -0.54
CA SER A 21 -6.87 -7.10 -1.72
C SER A 21 -5.69 -6.13 -1.74
N TYR A 22 -5.39 -5.48 -0.61
CA TYR A 22 -4.24 -4.57 -0.53
C TYR A 22 -2.89 -5.30 -0.56
N SER A 23 -2.79 -6.46 0.09
CA SER A 23 -1.59 -7.30 -0.01
C SER A 23 -1.34 -7.73 -1.45
N LEU A 24 -2.38 -8.21 -2.15
CA LEU A 24 -2.30 -8.58 -3.56
C LEU A 24 -1.94 -7.39 -4.45
N PHE A 25 -2.56 -6.23 -4.22
CA PHE A 25 -2.27 -4.99 -4.95
C PHE A 25 -0.78 -4.62 -4.87
N PHE A 26 -0.21 -4.55 -3.66
CA PHE A 26 1.21 -4.22 -3.48
C PHE A 26 2.12 -5.31 -4.06
N LEU A 27 1.75 -6.58 -3.90
CA LEU A 27 2.53 -7.69 -4.45
C LEU A 27 2.59 -7.63 -5.99
N LEU A 28 1.46 -7.41 -6.65
CA LEU A 28 1.40 -7.37 -8.12
C LEU A 28 2.14 -6.16 -8.68
N ILE A 29 1.94 -4.98 -8.10
CA ILE A 29 2.65 -3.76 -8.55
C ILE A 29 4.16 -3.85 -8.27
N GLY A 30 4.55 -4.52 -7.17
CA GLY A 30 5.94 -4.78 -6.85
C GLY A 30 6.60 -5.76 -7.82
N LEU A 31 5.94 -6.90 -8.09
CA LEU A 31 6.42 -7.90 -9.04
C LEU A 31 6.49 -7.33 -10.46
N ASP A 32 5.54 -6.48 -10.85
CA ASP A 32 5.54 -5.87 -12.18
C ASP A 32 6.76 -4.99 -12.43
N LYS A 33 7.44 -4.47 -11.40
CA LYS A 33 8.68 -3.68 -11.56
C LYS A 33 9.87 -4.51 -12.02
N PHE A 34 9.82 -5.83 -11.87
CA PHE A 34 10.86 -6.75 -12.35
C PHE A 34 10.58 -7.24 -13.76
N VAL A 35 9.30 -7.48 -14.08
CA VAL A 35 8.89 -8.07 -15.37
C VAL A 35 8.45 -7.03 -16.41
N ASN A 36 8.05 -5.83 -15.97
CA ASN A 36 7.50 -4.74 -16.76
C ASN A 36 6.37 -5.19 -17.72
N TRP A 37 5.44 -6.02 -17.21
CA TRP A 37 4.34 -6.53 -18.04
C TRP A 37 3.23 -5.48 -18.16
N MET A 38 2.80 -4.88 -17.05
CA MET A 38 1.75 -3.87 -17.06
C MET A 38 2.29 -2.51 -17.46
N ALA A 39 3.48 -2.14 -16.99
CA ALA A 39 4.06 -0.84 -17.30
C ALA A 39 5.60 -0.83 -17.28
N HIS A 40 6.19 0.09 -18.04
CA HIS A 40 7.63 0.38 -17.99
C HIS A 40 7.93 1.39 -16.88
N TRP A 41 8.09 0.89 -15.66
CA TRP A 41 8.16 1.69 -14.44
C TRP A 41 9.28 2.74 -14.40
N GLN A 42 10.35 2.47 -15.14
CA GLN A 42 11.51 3.36 -15.26
C GLN A 42 11.13 4.72 -15.87
N THR A 43 10.07 4.78 -16.67
CA THR A 43 9.59 6.01 -17.31
C THR A 43 8.81 6.92 -16.34
N TYR A 44 8.31 6.37 -15.24
CA TYR A 44 7.54 7.13 -14.24
C TYR A 44 8.40 7.66 -13.09
N ILE A 45 9.73 7.61 -13.21
CA ILE A 45 10.63 8.17 -12.19
C ILE A 45 10.92 9.63 -12.55
N SER A 46 10.61 10.53 -11.63
CA SER A 46 10.85 11.96 -11.84
C SER A 46 12.34 12.28 -11.90
N PRO A 47 12.76 13.26 -12.73
CA PRO A 47 14.12 13.77 -12.71
C PRO A 47 14.56 14.28 -11.33
N LEU A 48 13.63 14.80 -10.54
CA LEU A 48 13.88 15.24 -9.16
C LEU A 48 14.32 14.08 -8.26
N ALA A 49 13.68 12.91 -8.37
CA ALA A 49 14.10 11.74 -7.62
C ALA A 49 15.52 11.29 -8.01
N LEU A 50 15.90 11.42 -9.28
CA LEU A 50 17.23 11.06 -9.78
C LEU A 50 18.33 12.05 -9.37
N GLN A 51 17.99 13.31 -9.06
CA GLN A 51 18.98 14.30 -8.61
C GLN A 51 19.51 14.01 -7.20
N HIS A 52 18.74 13.33 -6.36
CA HIS A 52 19.11 13.05 -4.98
C HIS A 52 19.82 11.71 -4.78
N VAL A 53 19.90 10.87 -5.82
CA VAL A 53 20.38 9.49 -5.68
C VAL A 53 21.23 9.10 -6.89
N THR A 54 22.38 8.45 -6.66
CA THR A 54 23.32 8.01 -7.72
C THR A 54 22.84 6.73 -8.45
N PHE A 55 21.56 6.37 -8.35
CA PHE A 55 21.02 5.16 -8.96
C PHE A 55 20.37 5.44 -10.31
N THR A 56 20.40 4.45 -11.19
CA THR A 56 19.67 4.51 -12.47
C THR A 56 18.17 4.34 -12.23
N PRO A 57 17.31 4.83 -13.16
CA PRO A 57 15.86 4.60 -13.09
C PRO A 57 15.50 3.11 -12.97
N ALA A 58 16.23 2.23 -13.65
CA ALA A 58 16.06 0.78 -13.56
C ALA A 58 16.28 0.24 -12.14
N ILE A 59 17.37 0.67 -11.48
CA ILE A 59 17.68 0.25 -10.11
C ILE A 59 16.64 0.77 -9.12
N LEU A 60 16.21 2.03 -9.27
CA LEU A 60 15.18 2.60 -8.42
C LEU A 60 13.83 1.87 -8.56
N ALA A 61 13.44 1.50 -9.78
CA ALA A 61 12.24 0.69 -10.00
C ALA A 61 12.35 -0.68 -9.30
N VAL A 62 13.50 -1.34 -9.39
CA VAL A 62 13.72 -2.63 -8.69
C VAL A 62 13.65 -2.46 -7.17
N ILE A 63 14.29 -1.44 -6.60
CA ILE A 63 14.23 -1.15 -5.15
C ILE A 63 12.80 -0.89 -4.71
N ALA A 64 12.06 -0.06 -5.46
CA ALA A 64 10.64 0.19 -5.22
C ALA A 64 9.82 -1.12 -5.23
N GLY A 65 10.10 -2.02 -6.17
CA GLY A 65 9.45 -3.33 -6.24
C GLY A 65 9.69 -4.19 -5.00
N ILE A 66 10.93 -4.23 -4.49
CA ILE A 66 11.26 -4.95 -3.24
C ILE A 66 10.49 -4.35 -2.06
N LEU A 67 10.43 -3.02 -1.95
CA LEU A 67 9.72 -2.34 -0.87
C LEU A 67 8.21 -2.65 -0.90
N GLU A 68 7.61 -2.65 -2.08
CA GLU A 68 6.18 -2.95 -2.25
C GLU A 68 5.86 -4.40 -1.89
N ILE A 69 6.71 -5.36 -2.29
CA ILE A 69 6.57 -6.77 -1.86
C ILE A 69 6.71 -6.87 -0.33
N GLY A 70 7.64 -6.15 0.28
CA GLY A 70 7.78 -6.08 1.74
C GLY A 70 6.51 -5.55 2.41
N ILE A 71 5.92 -4.49 1.88
CA ILE A 71 4.64 -3.93 2.36
C ILE A 71 3.52 -4.98 2.23
N ALA A 72 3.43 -5.69 1.11
CA ALA A 72 2.44 -6.76 0.92
C ALA A 72 2.53 -7.85 2.00
N VAL A 73 3.76 -8.26 2.34
CA VAL A 73 4.03 -9.23 3.40
C VAL A 73 3.67 -8.67 4.78
N LEU A 74 3.96 -7.40 5.05
CA LEU A 74 3.55 -6.76 6.31
C LEU A 74 2.03 -6.72 6.46
N ILE A 75 1.28 -6.45 5.38
CA ILE A 75 -0.19 -6.36 5.40
C ILE A 75 -0.85 -7.72 5.70
N ILE A 76 -0.33 -8.82 5.15
CA ILE A 76 -0.94 -10.14 5.32
C ILE A 76 -0.62 -10.78 6.68
N THR A 77 0.51 -10.40 7.29
CA THR A 77 0.94 -10.94 8.59
C THR A 77 0.26 -10.22 9.77
N GLN A 78 0.68 -10.53 11.00
CA GLN A 78 0.24 -9.85 12.23
C GLN A 78 0.58 -8.35 12.27
N TRP A 79 1.41 -7.87 11.36
CA TRP A 79 1.84 -6.47 11.27
C TRP A 79 0.94 -5.62 10.37
N ALA A 80 -0.30 -6.07 10.14
CA ALA A 80 -1.21 -5.46 9.17
C ALA A 80 -1.42 -3.96 9.36
N ARG A 81 -1.50 -3.50 10.62
CA ARG A 81 -1.60 -2.07 10.96
C ARG A 81 -0.39 -1.30 10.44
N THR A 82 0.81 -1.77 10.76
CA THR A 82 2.08 -1.16 10.33
C THR A 82 2.22 -1.21 8.82
N GLY A 83 1.97 -2.37 8.21
CA GLY A 83 2.01 -2.55 6.75
C GLY A 83 1.07 -1.60 6.02
N ALA A 84 -0.15 -1.41 6.52
CA ALA A 84 -1.13 -0.51 5.91
C ALA A 84 -0.68 0.97 5.96
N TYR A 85 -0.12 1.44 7.08
CA TYR A 85 0.39 2.81 7.17
C TYR A 85 1.69 3.00 6.38
N CYS A 86 2.58 2.00 6.34
CA CYS A 86 3.75 2.01 5.45
C CYS A 86 3.31 2.10 3.99
N GLY A 87 2.32 1.29 3.59
CA GLY A 87 1.73 1.34 2.25
C GLY A 87 1.11 2.70 1.91
N PHE A 88 0.40 3.31 2.86
CA PHE A 88 -0.15 4.66 2.70
C PHE A 88 0.94 5.69 2.42
N ALA A 89 1.98 5.75 3.27
CA ALA A 89 3.09 6.68 3.09
C ALA A 89 3.83 6.44 1.77
N TRP A 90 4.04 5.16 1.41
CA TRP A 90 4.69 4.77 0.16
C TRP A 90 3.88 5.21 -1.07
N LEU A 91 2.57 4.98 -1.09
CA LEU A 91 1.71 5.40 -2.20
C LEU A 91 1.63 6.91 -2.35
N LEU A 92 1.67 7.67 -1.25
CA LEU A 92 1.79 9.13 -1.31
C LEU A 92 3.11 9.57 -1.95
N LEU A 93 4.21 8.89 -1.63
CA LEU A 93 5.51 9.16 -2.26
C LEU A 93 5.47 8.88 -3.77
N LEU A 94 4.89 7.74 -4.18
CA LEU A 94 4.69 7.42 -5.60
C LEU A 94 3.80 8.45 -6.31
N THR A 95 2.71 8.87 -5.66
CA THR A 95 1.83 9.92 -6.16
C THR A 95 2.60 11.21 -6.40
N ALA A 96 3.36 11.68 -5.40
CA ALA A 96 4.16 12.90 -5.50
C ALA A 96 5.23 12.81 -6.61
N ASN A 97 5.89 11.66 -6.73
CA ASN A 97 6.87 11.41 -7.78
C ASN A 97 6.24 11.49 -9.19
N VAL A 98 5.06 10.89 -9.40
CA VAL A 98 4.39 10.96 -10.71
C VAL A 98 3.85 12.37 -10.98
N LEU A 99 3.35 13.08 -9.97
CA LEU A 99 2.92 14.48 -10.12
C LEU A 99 4.07 15.38 -10.55
N ALA A 100 5.28 15.16 -10.03
CA ALA A 100 6.48 15.93 -10.39
C ALA A 100 6.87 15.78 -11.87
N LEU A 101 6.42 14.72 -12.55
CA LEU A 101 6.62 14.56 -13.99
C LEU A 101 5.71 15.48 -14.83
N HIS A 102 4.67 16.08 -14.23
CA HIS A 102 3.63 16.84 -14.94
C HIS A 102 2.95 16.05 -16.08
N ALA A 103 3.03 14.72 -16.02
CA ALA A 103 2.49 13.76 -16.97
C ALA A 103 1.89 12.58 -16.20
N TYR A 104 1.11 11.73 -16.89
CA TYR A 104 0.54 10.50 -16.31
C TYR A 104 -0.33 10.75 -15.07
N LEU A 105 -1.09 11.86 -15.05
CA LEU A 105 -1.93 12.25 -13.91
C LEU A 105 -2.98 11.20 -13.52
N HIS A 106 -3.39 10.34 -14.46
CA HIS A 106 -4.26 9.21 -14.19
C HIS A 106 -3.60 8.16 -13.28
N ILE A 107 -2.28 7.94 -13.41
CA ILE A 107 -1.50 7.04 -12.54
C ILE A 107 -1.34 7.68 -11.15
N ALA A 108 -1.04 8.99 -11.11
CA ALA A 108 -0.97 9.72 -9.85
C ALA A 108 -2.30 9.64 -9.07
N LEU A 109 -3.42 9.86 -9.75
CA LEU A 109 -4.76 9.75 -9.17
C LEU A 109 -5.03 8.34 -8.63
N PHE A 110 -4.65 7.31 -9.39
CA PHE A 110 -4.78 5.91 -8.96
C PHE A 110 -4.01 5.64 -7.67
N PHE A 111 -2.75 6.06 -7.58
CA PHE A 111 -1.96 5.91 -6.36
C PHE A 111 -2.52 6.73 -5.19
N ALA A 112 -3.03 7.94 -5.42
CA ALA A 112 -3.66 8.75 -4.38
C ALA A 112 -4.90 8.06 -3.79
N ILE A 113 -5.77 7.51 -4.63
CA ILE A 113 -6.96 6.78 -4.19
C ILE A 113 -6.57 5.50 -3.43
N ALA A 114 -5.59 4.75 -3.95
CA ALA A 114 -5.07 3.57 -3.26
C ALA A 114 -4.45 3.93 -1.90
N ALA A 115 -3.79 5.09 -1.78
CA ALA A 115 -3.23 5.56 -0.51
C ALA A 115 -4.35 5.77 0.52
N ILE A 116 -5.45 6.44 0.14
CA ILE A 116 -6.59 6.67 1.03
C ILE A 116 -7.18 5.33 1.51
N GLY A 117 -7.31 4.34 0.64
CA GLY A 117 -7.81 3.03 1.05
C GLY A 117 -6.81 2.25 1.92
N ALA A 118 -5.49 2.37 1.71
CA ALA A 118 -4.48 1.82 2.62
C ALA A 118 -4.54 2.47 4.01
N PHE A 119 -4.73 3.80 4.08
CA PHE A 119 -4.95 4.51 5.35
C PHE A 119 -6.22 4.00 6.05
N THR A 120 -7.30 3.84 5.28
CA THR A 120 -8.58 3.33 5.78
C THR A 120 -8.42 1.91 6.33
N LEU A 121 -7.67 1.05 5.64
CA LEU A 121 -7.32 -0.27 6.13
C LEU A 121 -6.59 -0.19 7.48
N GLY A 122 -5.56 0.66 7.60
CA GLY A 122 -4.83 0.84 8.86
C GLY A 122 -5.73 1.30 10.02
N ARG A 123 -6.70 2.18 9.74
CA ARG A 123 -7.71 2.61 10.70
C ARG A 123 -8.64 1.47 11.12
N LEU A 124 -9.14 0.67 10.18
CA LEU A 124 -10.04 -0.45 10.46
C LEU A 124 -9.35 -1.56 11.25
N VAL A 125 -8.09 -1.88 10.94
CA VAL A 125 -7.28 -2.81 11.73
C VAL A 125 -7.16 -2.29 13.17
N THR A 126 -6.81 -1.01 13.34
CA THR A 126 -6.67 -0.38 14.67
C THR A 126 -7.96 -0.47 15.49
N ILE A 127 -9.11 -0.21 14.86
CA ILE A 127 -10.42 -0.27 15.54
C ILE A 127 -10.74 -1.71 15.92
N THR A 128 -10.55 -2.67 15.01
CA THR A 128 -10.87 -4.08 15.24
C THR A 128 -10.01 -4.69 16.35
N GLU A 129 -8.73 -4.33 16.42
CA GLU A 129 -7.82 -4.75 17.49
C GLU A 129 -8.21 -4.16 18.85
N ARG A 130 -8.71 -2.92 18.90
CA ARG A 130 -9.22 -2.34 20.15
C ARG A 130 -10.45 -3.06 20.67
N ILE A 131 -11.41 -3.34 19.78
CA ILE A 131 -12.62 -4.09 20.11
C ILE A 131 -12.25 -5.47 20.68
N ALA A 132 -11.36 -6.19 20.01
CA ALA A 132 -10.93 -7.51 20.45
C ALA A 132 -10.29 -7.49 21.85
N ASN A 133 -9.59 -6.41 22.21
CA ASN A 133 -9.01 -6.26 23.54
C ASN A 133 -10.04 -5.88 24.62
N GLU A 134 -11.07 -5.11 24.26
CA GLU A 134 -12.17 -4.75 25.18
C GLU A 134 -13.09 -5.95 25.50
N ASP A 135 -13.23 -6.92 24.58
CA ASP A 135 -14.03 -8.14 24.80
C ASP A 135 -13.30 -9.22 25.61
N VAL A 136 -11.97 -9.11 25.78
CA VAL A 136 -11.11 -10.08 26.49
C VAL A 136 -10.85 -9.68 27.95
N VAL A 137 -11.17 -8.43 28.33
CA VAL A 137 -11.05 -7.88 29.69
C VAL A 137 -12.43 -7.81 30.34
#